data_AF-A0A3N7DN69-F1
#
_entry.id   AF-A0A3N7DN69-F1
#
_cell.length_a   1.000
_cell.length_b   1.000
_cell.length_c   1.000
_cell.angle_alpha   90.00
_cell.angle_beta   90.00
_cell.angle_gamma   90.00
#
_symmetry.space_group_name_H-M   'P 1'
#
loop_
_entity.id
_entity.type
_entity.pdbx_description
1 polymer ?
#
loop_
_entity_poly.entity_id
_entity_poly.type
_entity_poly.pdbx_seq_one_letter_code
_entity_poly.pdbx_strand_id
1 'polypeptide(L)' 'MNTKPKAYGPRSVAKEKPVQMRLVSEERREFERLCREQGGSESSIARAIYLAGLPVWLAQQQQQAAA' A
#
# COMPACT_ATOMS: atom_id res chain seq x y z
N MET A 1 -1.77 -3.90 -32.42
CA MET A 1 -2.18 -3.50 -31.05
C MET A 1 -1.16 -2.52 -30.51
N ASN A 2 -1.57 -1.28 -30.21
CA ASN A 2 -0.66 -0.22 -29.75
C ASN A 2 -0.64 -0.21 -28.21
N THR A 3 0.26 -0.96 -27.58
CA THR A 3 0.40 -1.01 -26.12
C THR A 3 1.35 0.09 -25.64
N LYS A 4 0.90 1.35 -25.66
CA LYS A 4 1.66 2.41 -24.99
C LYS A 4 1.66 2.11 -23.48
N PRO A 5 2.83 2.06 -22.81
CA PRO A 5 2.87 1.81 -21.38
C PRO A 5 2.12 2.93 -20.65
N LYS A 6 1.16 2.55 -19.80
CA LYS A 6 0.48 3.50 -18.90
C LYS A 6 1.52 4.07 -17.94
N ALA A 7 1.95 5.29 -18.19
CA ALA A 7 2.82 6.02 -17.26
C ALA A 7 2.02 6.30 -15.97
N TYR A 8 2.43 5.68 -14.87
CA TYR A 8 1.82 5.89 -13.55
C TYR A 8 2.43 7.16 -12.93
N GLY A 9 1.76 8.29 -13.10
CA GLY A 9 2.08 9.57 -12.44
C GLY A 9 3.16 10.44 -13.12
N PRO A 10 3.35 11.69 -12.62
CA PRO A 10 4.41 12.58 -13.08
C PRO A 10 5.79 11.92 -13.03
N ARG A 11 6.68 12.25 -13.98
CA ARG A 11 8.04 11.68 -14.08
C ARG A 11 8.88 11.80 -12.80
N SER A 12 8.55 12.74 -11.91
CA SER A 12 9.21 12.91 -10.62
C SER A 12 8.85 11.83 -9.61
N VAL A 13 7.60 11.34 -9.61
CA VAL A 13 7.10 10.35 -8.63
C VAL A 13 7.53 8.92 -8.98
N ALA A 14 7.81 8.67 -10.27
CA ALA A 14 8.34 7.40 -10.75
C ALA A 14 9.82 7.14 -10.34
N LYS A 15 10.50 8.12 -9.73
CA LYS A 15 11.89 7.99 -9.28
C LYS A 15 12.02 7.44 -7.85
N GLU A 16 10.98 7.53 -7.04
CA GLU A 16 11.02 7.04 -5.67
C GLU A 16 10.82 5.52 -5.66
N LYS A 17 11.78 4.80 -5.06
CA LYS A 17 11.67 3.35 -4.91
C LYS A 17 10.48 3.05 -4.00
N PRO A 18 9.61 2.09 -4.36
CA PRO A 18 8.50 1.71 -3.50
C PRO A 18 9.01 1.16 -2.17
N VAL A 19 8.34 1.51 -1.09
CA VAL A 19 8.58 0.91 0.23
C VAL A 19 8.14 -0.55 0.17
N GLN A 20 9.10 -1.47 0.32
CA GLN A 20 8.82 -2.91 0.34
C GLN A 20 8.50 -3.35 1.76
N MET A 21 7.38 -4.05 1.93
CA MET A 21 6.96 -4.63 3.20
C MET A 21 6.94 -6.15 3.08
N ARG A 22 7.50 -6.83 4.07
CA ARG A 22 7.42 -8.30 4.16
C ARG A 22 6.13 -8.65 4.90
N LEU A 23 5.22 -9.32 4.21
CA LEU A 23 4.05 -9.94 4.79
C LEU A 23 4.39 -11.39 5.21
N VAL A 24 3.88 -11.83 6.36
CA VAL A 24 3.89 -13.25 6.70
C VAL A 24 2.87 -14.01 5.84
N SER A 25 2.96 -15.35 5.83
CA SER A 25 2.16 -16.19 4.93
C SER A 25 0.65 -15.97 5.04
N GLU A 26 0.15 -15.73 6.26
CA GLU A 26 -1.27 -15.49 6.50
C GLU A 26 -1.72 -14.12 5.98
N GLU A 27 -0.98 -13.06 6.33
CA GLU A 27 -1.21 -11.69 5.85
C GLU A 27 -1.18 -11.63 4.32
N ARG A 28 -0.21 -12.32 3.70
CA ARG A 28 -0.10 -12.42 2.24
C ARG A 28 -1.34 -13.06 1.63
N ARG A 29 -1.80 -14.19 2.18
CA ARG A 29 -2.99 -14.89 1.67
C ARG A 29 -4.22 -14.01 1.74
N GLU A 30 -4.39 -13.29 2.84
CA GLU A 30 -5.51 -12.36 2.99
C GLU A 30 -5.41 -11.18 2.01
N PHE A 31 -4.22 -10.59 1.87
CA PHE A 31 -3.98 -9.49 0.95
C PHE A 31 -4.24 -9.87 -0.52
N GLU A 32 -3.79 -11.06 -0.94
CA GLU A 32 -4.03 -11.58 -2.29
C GLU A 32 -5.52 -11.83 -2.54
N ARG A 33 -6.26 -12.33 -1.53
CA ARG A 33 -7.72 -12.46 -1.59
C ARG A 33 -8.39 -11.10 -1.80
N LEU A 34 -8.03 -10.09 -1.01
CA LEU A 34 -8.59 -8.74 -1.11
C LEU A 34 -8.33 -8.11 -2.48
N CYS A 35 -7.14 -8.30 -3.05
CA CYS A 35 -6.81 -7.81 -4.39
C CYS A 35 -7.71 -8.44 -5.46
N ARG A 36 -8.00 -9.75 -5.35
CA ARG A 36 -8.90 -10.46 -6.27
C ARG A 36 -10.34 -9.98 -6.15
N GLU A 37 -10.82 -9.78 -4.93
CA GLU A 37 -12.22 -9.37 -4.67
C GLU A 37 -12.50 -7.93 -5.09
N GLN A 38 -11.55 -7.02 -4.89
CA GLN A 38 -11.75 -5.59 -5.15
C GLN A 38 -11.33 -5.14 -6.57
N GLY A 39 -10.69 -6.01 -7.36
CA GLY A 39 -10.30 -5.71 -8.74
C GLY A 39 -9.23 -4.62 -8.87
N GLY A 40 -8.42 -4.39 -7.83
CA GLY A 40 -7.35 -3.39 -7.79
C GLY A 40 -5.95 -3.98 -7.93
N SER A 41 -4.96 -3.14 -8.26
CA SER A 41 -3.55 -3.56 -8.20
C SER A 41 -3.09 -3.68 -6.74
N GLU A 42 -2.13 -4.57 -6.48
CA GLU A 42 -1.54 -4.74 -5.15
C GLU A 42 -1.10 -3.40 -4.54
N SER A 43 -0.39 -2.56 -5.31
CA SER A 43 0.03 -1.23 -4.83
C SER A 43 -1.13 -0.33 -4.43
N SER A 44 -2.24 -0.38 -5.17
CA SER A 44 -3.43 0.44 -4.87
C SER A 44 -4.12 -0.03 -3.59
N ILE A 45 -4.33 -1.34 -3.46
CA ILE A 45 -4.97 -1.94 -2.28
C ILE A 45 -4.09 -1.76 -1.04
N ALA A 46 -2.78 -2.01 -1.15
CA ALA A 46 -1.82 -1.81 -0.06
C ALA A 46 -1.82 -0.34 0.42
N ARG A 47 -1.84 0.62 -0.51
CA ARG A 47 -1.91 2.04 -0.16
C ARG A 47 -3.22 2.39 0.55
N ALA A 48 -4.35 1.85 0.09
CA ALA A 48 -5.65 2.08 0.73
C ALA A 48 -5.65 1.56 2.18
N ILE A 49 -5.14 0.35 2.40
CA ILE A 49 -5.00 -0.24 3.74
C ILE A 49 -4.09 0.62 4.63
N TYR A 50 -2.93 1.02 4.12
CA TYR A 50 -2.00 1.89 4.85
C TYR A 50 -2.66 3.21 5.28
N LEU A 51 -3.33 3.89 4.35
CA LEU A 51 -4.00 5.17 4.65
C LEU A 51 -5.13 5.02 5.67
N ALA A 52 -5.82 3.88 5.68
CA ALA A 52 -6.86 3.60 6.67
C ALA A 52 -6.27 3.37 8.08
N GLY A 53 -5.13 2.67 8.18
CA GLY A 53 -4.49 2.36 9.47
C GLY A 53 -3.59 3.45 10.03
N LEU A 54 -3.02 4.31 9.18
CA LEU A 54 -2.04 5.32 9.58
C LEU A 54 -2.51 6.26 10.71
N PRO A 55 -3.73 6.82 10.70
CA PRO A 55 -4.18 7.70 11.78
C PRO A 55 -4.21 7.01 13.15
N VAL A 56 -4.63 5.74 13.18
CA VAL A 56 -4.69 4.93 14.41
C VAL A 56 -3.28 4.69 14.95
N TRP A 57 -2.35 4.31 14.07
CA TRP A 57 -0.96 4.07 14.46
C TRP A 57 -0.30 5.36 14.99
N LEU A 58 -0.50 6.50 14.32
CA LEU A 58 0.02 7.80 14.77
C LEU A 58 -0.52 8.19 16.16
N ALA A 59 -1.80 7.94 16.42
CA ALA A 59 -2.40 8.21 17.73
C ALA A 59 -1.76 7.35 18.83
N GLN A 60 -1.48 6.07 18.55
CA GLN A 60 -0.80 5.17 19.49
C GLN A 60 0.63 5.63 19.79
N GLN A 61 1.37 6.09 18.79
CA GLN A 61 2.74 6.59 18.99
C GLN A 61 2.77 7.87 19.84
N GLN A 62 1.80 8.78 19.68
CA GLN A 62 1.69 9.97 20.53
C GLN A 62 1.42 9.62 22.00
N GLN A 63 0.58 8.62 22.26
CA GLN A 63 0.29 8.16 23.62
C GLN A 63 1.52 7.51 24.27
N GLN A 64 2.31 6.75 23.51
CA GLN A 64 3.55 6.13 23.99
C GLN A 64 4.65 7.14 24.30
N ALA A 65 4.72 8.26 23.57
CA ALA A 65 5.69 9.32 23.81
C ALA A 65 5.34 10.20 25.03
N ALA A 66 4.09 10.17 25.49
CA ALA A 66 3.62 10.94 26.64
C ALA A 66 3.63 10.15 27.97
N ALA A 67 3.94 8.84 27.91
CA ALA A 67 4.07 7.94 29.04
C ALA A 67 5.54 7.72 29.41
#